data_AF-A0A511D7G7-F1
#
_entry.id   AF-A0A511D7G7-F1
#
_cell.length_a   1.000
_cell.length_b   1.000
_cell.length_c   1.000
_cell.angle_alpha   90.00
_cell.angle_beta   90.00
_cell.angle_gamma   90.00
#
_symmetry.space_group_name_H-M   'P 1'
#
loop_
_entity.id
_entity.type
_entity.pdbx_description
1 polymer ?
#
loop_
_entity_poly.entity_id
_entity_poly.type
_entity_poly.pdbx_seq_one_letter_code
_entity_poly.pdbx_strand_id
1 'polypeptide(L)'
;MCTGSQPAPAGLVLISPSSVTWQAVGSDGEVPDTASWTRGGRPLPWLALPTGAVMPQLVRNAWRVGRDIAAHRPSLLRLRPAYAAGLRAGPGAAAIPADRAHCPLLCLTGEDDQVWPSAAMAAALRAQRGDAFADAHVNYPGAGHLIRLGTLPTDAQWTGGIALGGTREGVDAAQRDATVRVLTFLRTVAEGRPVPVSSLRDPGSSGRPGLA
;
A
#
# COMPACT_ATOMS: atom_id res chain seq x y z
N MET A 1 17.10 1.89 -30.54
CA MET A 1 17.11 0.84 -29.51
C MET A 1 17.94 1.34 -28.34
N CYS A 2 17.31 1.82 -27.25
CA CYS A 2 18.04 2.23 -26.06
C CYS A 2 18.28 0.99 -25.18
N THR A 3 19.36 0.27 -25.45
CA THR A 3 19.89 -0.79 -24.58
C THR A 3 20.75 -0.16 -23.48
N GLY A 4 20.14 0.69 -22.66
CA GLY A 4 20.76 1.13 -21.41
C GLY A 4 20.31 0.20 -20.31
N SER A 5 21.21 -0.59 -19.73
CA SER A 5 20.93 -1.24 -18.44
C SER A 5 20.58 -0.13 -17.46
N GLN A 6 19.32 -0.05 -17.02
CA GLN A 6 18.97 0.91 -15.98
C GLN A 6 19.82 0.60 -14.75
N PRO A 7 20.50 1.59 -14.16
CA PRO A 7 21.30 1.36 -12.97
C PRO A 7 20.40 0.75 -11.90
N ALA A 8 20.88 -0.33 -11.27
CA ALA A 8 20.15 -0.96 -10.19
C ALA A 8 20.00 0.05 -9.03
N PRO A 9 18.79 0.22 -8.45
CA PRO A 9 18.61 1.12 -7.32
C PRO A 9 19.39 0.60 -6.10
N ALA A 10 19.94 1.51 -5.29
CA ALA A 10 20.61 1.16 -4.03
C ALA A 10 19.61 0.75 -2.93
N GLY A 11 18.34 1.15 -3.06
CA GLY A 11 17.24 0.77 -2.18
C GLY A 11 15.91 1.27 -2.73
N LEU A 12 14.80 0.69 -2.25
CA LEU A 12 13.45 1.07 -2.66
C LEU A 12 12.60 1.43 -1.44
N VAL A 13 11.84 2.52 -1.54
CA VAL A 13 10.83 2.92 -0.56
C VAL A 13 9.46 2.68 -1.16
N LEU A 14 8.64 1.88 -0.49
CA LEU A 14 7.32 1.48 -0.94
C LEU A 14 6.27 1.96 0.06
N ILE A 15 5.40 2.89 -0.35
CA ILE A 15 4.30 3.40 0.49
C ILE A 15 3.01 2.77 0.02
N SER A 16 2.30 2.12 0.94
CA SER A 16 1.08 1.35 0.69
C SER A 16 1.20 0.41 -0.53
N PRO A 17 2.25 -0.45 -0.60
CA PRO A 17 2.55 -1.24 -1.79
C PRO A 17 1.47 -2.24 -2.15
N SER A 18 1.51 -2.66 -3.42
CA SER A 18 0.88 -3.88 -3.90
C SER A 18 1.91 -5.00 -4.11
N SER A 19 1.52 -6.25 -3.86
CA SER A 19 2.32 -7.45 -4.15
C SER A 19 1.93 -8.11 -5.46
N VAL A 20 0.91 -7.58 -6.14
CA VAL A 20 0.40 -8.08 -7.41
C VAL A 20 0.13 -6.94 -8.39
N THR A 21 0.09 -7.27 -9.67
CA THR A 21 -0.44 -6.41 -10.73
C THR A 21 -1.96 -6.55 -10.79
N TRP A 22 -2.68 -5.44 -10.67
CA TRP A 22 -4.14 -5.43 -10.71
C TRP A 22 -4.69 -5.11 -12.11
N GLN A 23 -5.94 -5.46 -12.36
CA GLN A 23 -6.71 -4.96 -13.50
C GLN A 23 -6.74 -3.42 -13.51
N ALA A 24 -6.75 -2.83 -14.70
CA ALA A 24 -6.81 -1.39 -14.88
C ALA A 24 -8.13 -0.81 -14.37
N VAL A 25 -8.06 0.41 -13.83
CA VAL A 25 -9.20 1.20 -13.38
C VAL A 25 -9.19 2.53 -14.14
N GLY A 26 -10.31 2.84 -14.80
CA GLY A 26 -10.57 4.11 -15.48
C GLY A 26 -11.58 4.97 -14.73
N SER A 27 -12.09 6.02 -15.39
CA SER A 27 -13.09 6.96 -14.85
C SER A 27 -14.36 6.28 -14.35
N ASP A 28 -14.78 5.22 -15.05
CA ASP A 28 -16.04 4.51 -14.80
C ASP A 28 -15.84 3.20 -14.02
N GLY A 29 -14.65 3.01 -13.43
CA GLY A 29 -14.28 1.82 -12.68
C GLY A 29 -13.36 0.89 -13.46
N GLU A 30 -13.44 -0.41 -13.19
CA GLU A 30 -12.58 -1.43 -13.81
C GLU A 30 -12.75 -1.44 -15.34
N VAL A 31 -11.62 -1.43 -16.06
CA VAL A 31 -11.62 -1.58 -17.52
C VAL A 31 -11.58 -3.08 -17.83
N PRO A 32 -12.58 -3.65 -18.51
CA PRO A 32 -12.64 -5.07 -18.81
C PRO A 32 -11.37 -5.56 -19.52
N ASP A 33 -10.89 -6.74 -19.11
CA ASP A 33 -9.77 -7.48 -19.73
C ASP A 33 -8.50 -6.65 -19.98
N THR A 34 -8.26 -5.66 -19.13
CA THR A 34 -7.16 -4.70 -19.30
C THR A 34 -6.21 -4.73 -18.11
N ALA A 35 -4.93 -4.95 -18.37
CA ALA A 35 -3.87 -4.89 -17.36
C ALA A 35 -3.55 -3.44 -16.96
N SER A 36 -3.28 -3.18 -15.67
CA SER A 36 -2.77 -1.87 -15.23
C SER A 36 -1.37 -1.54 -15.76
N TRP A 37 -0.59 -2.57 -16.10
CA TRP A 37 0.83 -2.43 -16.42
C TRP A 37 1.20 -3.19 -17.68
N THR A 38 2.10 -2.58 -18.47
CA THR A 38 2.76 -3.22 -19.60
C THR A 38 4.27 -3.17 -19.43
N ARG A 39 4.98 -4.13 -20.03
CA ARG A 39 6.44 -4.14 -20.14
C ARG A 39 6.82 -4.34 -21.59
N GLY A 40 7.51 -3.35 -22.18
CA GLY A 40 7.85 -3.37 -23.60
C GLY A 40 6.61 -3.48 -24.50
N GLY A 41 5.51 -2.83 -24.12
CA GLY A 41 4.23 -2.86 -24.86
C GLY A 41 3.39 -4.12 -24.66
N ARG A 42 3.87 -5.13 -23.91
CA ARG A 42 3.09 -6.34 -23.61
C ARG A 42 2.43 -6.24 -22.24
N PRO A 43 1.14 -6.59 -22.08
CA PRO A 43 0.49 -6.59 -20.78
C PRO A 43 1.17 -7.60 -19.85
N LEU A 44 1.44 -7.18 -18.62
CA LEU A 44 1.81 -8.11 -17.55
C LEU A 44 0.55 -8.85 -17.10
N PRO A 45 0.63 -10.12 -16.64
CA PRO A 45 -0.50 -10.81 -16.05
C PRO A 45 -1.12 -9.96 -14.94
N TRP A 46 -2.42 -10.03 -14.71
CA TRP A 46 -3.11 -9.20 -13.72
C TRP A 46 -4.16 -9.99 -12.97
N LEU A 47 -4.48 -9.50 -11.78
CA LEU A 47 -5.56 -10.02 -10.96
C LEU A 47 -6.79 -9.12 -11.13
N ALA A 48 -7.89 -9.73 -11.55
CA ALA A 48 -9.19 -9.06 -11.58
C ALA A 48 -9.72 -8.86 -10.16
N LEU A 49 -10.37 -7.73 -9.95
CA LEU A 49 -11.16 -7.52 -8.75
C LEU A 49 -12.43 -8.37 -8.89
N PRO A 50 -12.83 -9.13 -7.86
CA PRO A 50 -14.12 -9.77 -7.88
C PRO A 50 -15.19 -8.68 -7.82
N THR A 51 -15.77 -8.31 -8.96
CA THR A 51 -16.76 -7.23 -9.11
C THR A 51 -17.93 -7.39 -8.13
N GLY A 52 -18.30 -8.64 -7.80
CA GLY A 52 -19.33 -8.96 -6.80
C GLY A 52 -18.99 -8.54 -5.36
N ALA A 53 -17.75 -8.22 -5.03
CA ALA A 53 -17.33 -7.77 -3.69
C ALA A 53 -17.58 -6.27 -3.45
N VAL A 54 -17.74 -5.47 -4.51
CA VAL A 54 -18.01 -4.03 -4.42
C VAL A 54 -19.52 -3.74 -4.47
N MET A 55 -20.28 -4.57 -5.19
CA MET A 55 -21.73 -4.40 -5.41
C MET A 55 -22.57 -4.19 -4.13
N PRO A 56 -22.37 -4.95 -3.04
CA PRO A 56 -23.15 -4.75 -1.81
C PRO A 56 -22.92 -3.36 -1.18
N GLN A 57 -21.71 -2.81 -1.32
CA GLN A 57 -21.40 -1.47 -0.84
C GLN A 57 -22.02 -0.40 -1.72
N LEU A 58 -22.00 -0.57 -3.05
CA LEU A 58 -22.64 0.36 -3.98
C LEU A 58 -24.15 0.45 -3.73
N VAL A 59 -24.82 -0.70 -3.59
CA VAL A 59 -26.24 -0.77 -3.25
C VAL A 59 -26.49 -0.05 -1.92
N ARG A 60 -25.73 -0.39 -0.86
CA ARG A 60 -25.85 0.24 0.46
C ARG A 60 -25.65 1.76 0.41
N ASN A 61 -24.67 2.23 -0.35
CA ASN A 61 -24.40 3.65 -0.52
C ASN A 61 -25.58 4.31 -1.24
N ALA A 62 -26.10 3.73 -2.32
CA ALA A 62 -27.29 4.24 -3.02
C ALA A 62 -28.50 4.43 -2.09
N TRP A 63 -28.78 3.47 -1.19
CA TRP A 63 -29.83 3.58 -0.16
C TRP A 63 -29.57 4.68 0.90
N ARG A 64 -28.32 5.15 1.01
CA ARG A 64 -27.91 6.20 1.96
C ARG A 64 -27.70 7.56 1.32
N VAL A 65 -27.52 7.63 -0.01
CA VAL A 65 -27.23 8.87 -0.75
C VAL A 65 -28.16 10.02 -0.34
N GLY A 66 -29.48 9.82 -0.31
CA GLY A 66 -30.42 10.89 0.06
C GLY A 66 -30.23 11.41 1.49
N ARG A 67 -29.92 10.53 2.45
CA ARG A 67 -29.62 10.91 3.84
C ARG A 67 -28.26 11.58 3.97
N ASP A 68 -27.27 11.05 3.27
CA ASP A 68 -25.89 11.54 3.31
C ASP A 68 -25.80 12.94 2.68
N ILE A 69 -26.51 13.19 1.57
CA ILE A 69 -26.68 14.53 0.97
C ILE A 69 -27.32 15.49 1.97
N ALA A 70 -28.45 15.11 2.59
CA ALA A 70 -29.12 15.96 3.58
C ALA A 70 -28.22 16.29 4.78
N ALA A 71 -27.35 15.35 5.17
CA ALA A 71 -26.40 15.50 6.27
C ALA A 71 -25.05 16.10 5.85
N HIS A 72 -24.86 16.49 4.58
CA HIS A 72 -23.60 17.02 4.03
C HIS A 72 -22.40 16.09 4.27
N ARG A 73 -22.60 14.77 4.14
CA ARG A 73 -21.57 13.74 4.29
C ARG A 73 -21.38 12.98 2.98
N PRO A 74 -20.13 12.66 2.59
CA PRO A 74 -19.90 11.85 1.39
C PRO A 74 -20.22 10.38 1.66
N SER A 75 -20.94 9.72 0.75
CA SER A 75 -21.10 8.27 0.73
C SER A 75 -19.83 7.63 0.14
N LEU A 76 -18.91 7.18 1.00
CA LEU A 76 -17.59 6.72 0.57
C LEU A 76 -17.56 5.24 0.20
N LEU A 77 -16.89 4.92 -0.90
CA LEU A 77 -16.58 3.57 -1.33
C LEU A 77 -15.29 3.08 -0.64
N ARG A 78 -15.34 1.90 -0.01
CA ARG A 78 -14.16 1.25 0.58
C ARG A 78 -13.77 0.07 -0.30
N LEU A 79 -12.63 0.17 -0.95
CA LEU A 79 -12.17 -0.80 -1.94
C LEU A 79 -11.43 -1.99 -1.29
N ARG A 80 -10.89 -1.80 -0.07
CA ARG A 80 -10.08 -2.83 0.62
C ARG A 80 -10.72 -4.22 0.63
N PRO A 81 -12.03 -4.40 0.93
CA PRO A 81 -12.64 -5.73 0.95
C PRO A 81 -12.59 -6.45 -0.40
N ALA A 82 -12.76 -5.73 -1.50
CA ALA A 82 -12.73 -6.30 -2.85
C ALA A 82 -11.31 -6.71 -3.26
N TYR A 83 -10.32 -5.83 -3.05
CA TYR A 83 -8.91 -6.17 -3.25
C TYR A 83 -8.46 -7.33 -2.36
N ALA A 84 -8.90 -7.36 -1.10
CA ALA A 84 -8.59 -8.47 -0.19
C ALA A 84 -9.24 -9.79 -0.64
N ALA A 85 -10.45 -9.75 -1.20
CA ALA A 85 -11.10 -10.92 -1.78
C ALA A 85 -10.33 -11.44 -3.01
N GLY A 86 -9.93 -10.53 -3.91
CA GLY A 86 -9.06 -10.88 -5.04
C GLY A 86 -7.77 -11.54 -4.57
N LEU A 87 -7.07 -10.92 -3.61
CA LEU A 87 -5.80 -11.45 -3.09
C LEU A 87 -5.95 -12.86 -2.48
N ARG A 88 -7.05 -13.14 -1.77
CA ARG A 88 -7.34 -14.47 -1.21
C ARG A 88 -7.57 -15.54 -2.26
N ALA A 89 -8.04 -15.18 -3.46
CA ALA A 89 -8.21 -16.14 -4.57
C ALA A 89 -6.86 -16.64 -5.12
N GLY A 90 -5.76 -15.96 -4.77
CA GLY A 90 -4.39 -16.34 -5.10
C GLY A 90 -3.77 -15.41 -6.14
N PRO A 91 -2.50 -15.01 -5.97
CA PRO A 91 -1.85 -14.04 -6.87
C PRO A 91 -1.48 -14.63 -8.24
N GLY A 92 -1.28 -15.96 -8.34
CA GLY A 92 -0.94 -16.65 -9.58
C GLY A 92 0.22 -15.97 -10.34
N ALA A 93 0.07 -15.85 -11.66
CA ALA A 93 1.04 -15.16 -12.51
C ALA A 93 1.07 -13.64 -12.34
N ALA A 94 0.10 -13.05 -11.62
CA ALA A 94 0.04 -11.62 -11.33
C ALA A 94 0.91 -11.22 -10.13
N ALA A 95 1.55 -12.17 -9.44
CA ALA A 95 2.52 -11.87 -8.39
C ALA A 95 3.67 -11.00 -8.94
N ILE A 96 3.96 -9.89 -8.26
CA ILE A 96 5.14 -9.08 -8.55
C ILE A 96 6.36 -9.83 -8.02
N PRO A 97 7.40 -10.10 -8.84
CA PRO A 97 8.58 -10.87 -8.44
C PRO A 97 9.55 -9.99 -7.63
N ALA A 98 9.30 -9.88 -6.33
CA ALA A 98 10.05 -9.00 -5.43
C ALA A 98 11.49 -9.49 -5.21
N ASP A 99 11.73 -10.78 -5.34
CA ASP A 99 13.04 -11.45 -5.30
C ASP A 99 14.02 -10.94 -6.37
N ARG A 100 13.51 -10.36 -7.47
CA ARG A 100 14.33 -9.77 -8.55
C ARG A 100 14.86 -8.37 -8.23
N ALA A 101 14.41 -7.73 -7.16
CA ALA A 101 14.93 -6.43 -6.74
C ALA A 101 16.13 -6.62 -5.81
N HIS A 102 17.36 -6.56 -6.32
CA HIS A 102 18.57 -6.85 -5.54
C HIS A 102 19.05 -5.67 -4.67
N CYS A 103 18.15 -5.06 -3.92
CA CYS A 103 18.43 -3.97 -2.99
C CYS A 103 17.42 -3.97 -1.83
N PRO A 104 17.73 -3.38 -0.66
CA PRO A 104 16.81 -3.33 0.48
C PRO A 104 15.48 -2.64 0.15
N LEU A 105 14.39 -3.10 0.78
CA LEU A 105 13.06 -2.48 0.73
C LEU A 105 12.71 -1.83 2.07
N LEU A 106 12.18 -0.61 2.04
CA LEU A 106 11.43 -0.03 3.16
C LEU A 106 9.95 0.04 2.77
N CYS A 107 9.13 -0.83 3.36
CA CYS A 107 7.69 -0.82 3.21
C CYS A 107 7.04 0.01 4.33
N LEU A 108 6.18 0.95 3.96
CA LEU A 108 5.41 1.78 4.89
C LEU A 108 3.92 1.59 4.60
N THR A 109 3.15 1.13 5.58
CA THR A 109 1.73 0.82 5.40
C THR A 109 0.88 1.46 6.47
N GLY A 110 -0.38 1.77 6.15
CA GLY A 110 -1.38 2.14 7.14
C GLY A 110 -2.21 0.93 7.55
N GLU A 111 -2.45 0.77 8.85
CA GLU A 111 -3.31 -0.32 9.36
C GLU A 111 -4.74 -0.19 8.82
N ASP A 112 -5.23 1.05 8.73
CA ASP A 112 -6.57 1.43 8.25
C ASP A 112 -6.57 1.80 6.75
N ASP A 113 -5.72 1.20 5.93
CA ASP A 113 -5.78 1.36 4.47
C ASP A 113 -7.14 0.87 3.94
N GLN A 114 -8.00 1.81 3.50
CA GLN A 114 -9.34 1.52 2.98
C GLN A 114 -9.38 1.32 1.46
N VAL A 115 -8.23 1.46 0.78
CA VAL A 115 -8.10 1.21 -0.67
C VAL A 115 -7.79 -0.26 -0.90
N TRP A 116 -6.73 -0.80 -0.28
CA TRP A 116 -6.31 -2.18 -0.47
C TRP A 116 -5.54 -2.73 0.73
N PRO A 117 -5.33 -4.06 0.86
CA PRO A 117 -4.66 -4.63 2.03
C PRO A 117 -3.12 -4.47 1.96
N SER A 118 -2.62 -3.23 1.99
CA SER A 118 -1.20 -2.91 1.79
C SER A 118 -0.27 -3.59 2.80
N ALA A 119 -0.65 -3.69 4.07
CA ALA A 119 0.15 -4.41 5.08
C ALA A 119 0.36 -5.89 4.74
N ALA A 120 -0.69 -6.59 4.28
CA ALA A 120 -0.59 -7.98 3.86
C ALA A 120 0.26 -8.13 2.59
N MET A 121 0.14 -7.18 1.66
CA MET A 121 0.94 -7.16 0.44
C MET A 121 2.42 -6.86 0.71
N ALA A 122 2.74 -5.95 1.63
CA ALA A 122 4.11 -5.71 2.09
C ALA A 122 4.72 -6.96 2.73
N ALA A 123 3.96 -7.68 3.55
CA ALA A 123 4.41 -8.96 4.13
C ALA A 123 4.67 -10.02 3.05
N ALA A 124 3.82 -10.11 2.02
CA ALA A 124 4.00 -11.03 0.90
C ALA A 124 5.28 -10.72 0.09
N LEU A 125 5.56 -9.44 -0.18
CA LEU A 125 6.80 -9.01 -0.84
C LEU A 125 8.04 -9.42 -0.04
N ARG A 126 8.02 -9.21 1.28
CA ARG A 126 9.13 -9.59 2.17
C ARG A 126 9.28 -11.11 2.28
N ALA A 127 8.18 -11.86 2.33
CA ALA A 127 8.22 -13.31 2.41
C ALA A 127 8.90 -13.95 1.19
N GLN A 128 8.72 -13.39 -0.02
CA GLN A 128 9.43 -13.84 -1.23
C GLN A 128 10.96 -13.68 -1.12
N ARG A 129 11.41 -12.72 -0.30
CA ARG A 129 12.81 -12.28 -0.22
C ARG A 129 13.53 -12.85 1.01
N GLY A 130 12.78 -13.29 2.02
CA GLY A 130 13.33 -13.79 3.28
C GLY A 130 14.22 -12.76 3.98
N ASP A 131 15.30 -13.23 4.59
CA ASP A 131 16.30 -12.38 5.25
C ASP A 131 17.49 -12.02 4.34
N ALA A 132 17.38 -12.28 3.03
CA ALA A 132 18.47 -12.06 2.07
C ALA A 132 18.83 -10.57 1.92
N PHE A 133 17.89 -9.68 2.24
CA PHE A 133 18.04 -8.24 2.16
C PHE A 133 17.64 -7.61 3.50
N ALA A 134 18.24 -6.46 3.81
CA ALA A 134 17.93 -5.69 5.01
C ALA A 134 16.59 -4.93 4.88
N ASP A 135 15.54 -5.66 4.49
CA ASP A 135 14.21 -5.13 4.29
C ASP A 135 13.55 -4.77 5.63
N ALA A 136 12.82 -3.66 5.64
CA ALA A 136 12.03 -3.21 6.78
C ALA A 136 10.57 -2.99 6.36
N HIS A 137 9.66 -3.18 7.32
CA HIS A 137 8.25 -2.87 7.17
C HIS A 137 7.78 -2.19 8.44
N VAL A 138 7.15 -1.02 8.28
CA VAL A 138 6.47 -0.31 9.34
C VAL A 138 4.98 -0.24 9.00
N ASN A 139 4.15 -0.70 9.92
CA ASN A 139 2.71 -0.61 9.84
C ASN A 139 2.18 0.41 10.87
N TYR A 140 1.67 1.54 10.39
CA TYR A 140 1.27 2.66 11.22
C TYR A 140 -0.17 2.51 11.73
N PRO A 141 -0.38 2.46 13.07
CA PRO A 141 -1.71 2.44 13.65
C PRO A 141 -2.50 3.70 13.30
N GLY A 142 -3.76 3.52 12.92
CA GLY A 142 -4.66 4.63 12.61
C GLY A 142 -4.27 5.44 11.36
N ALA A 143 -3.30 5.00 10.57
CA ALA A 143 -2.99 5.58 9.26
C ALA A 143 -3.74 4.84 8.14
N GLY A 144 -4.13 5.58 7.11
CA GLY A 144 -4.78 5.05 5.91
C GLY A 144 -3.82 4.78 4.77
N HIS A 145 -4.37 4.72 3.56
CA HIS A 145 -3.64 4.47 2.33
C HIS A 145 -2.61 5.56 2.00
N LEU A 146 -2.94 6.82 2.29
CA LEU A 146 -2.12 7.98 1.91
C LEU A 146 -1.22 8.43 3.06
N ILE A 147 0.00 7.92 3.10
CA ILE A 147 1.07 8.39 3.99
C ILE A 147 1.99 9.30 3.18
N ARG A 148 1.94 10.61 3.46
CA ARG A 148 2.78 11.59 2.77
C ARG A 148 4.01 11.92 3.61
N LEU A 149 5.11 12.29 2.95
CA LEU A 149 6.32 12.72 3.66
C LEU A 149 6.21 14.22 3.97
N GLY A 150 6.42 14.58 5.24
CA GLY A 150 6.31 15.93 5.78
C GLY A 150 5.26 16.05 6.88
N THR A 151 4.72 17.26 7.02
CA THR A 151 3.62 17.60 7.94
C THR A 151 2.49 18.22 7.14
N LEU A 152 1.74 17.38 6.41
CA LEU A 152 0.66 17.84 5.52
C LEU A 152 -0.73 17.64 6.15
N PRO A 153 -1.74 18.42 5.75
CA PRO A 153 -3.09 18.36 6.32
C PRO A 153 -3.66 16.95 6.36
N THR A 154 -4.12 16.49 7.52
CA THR A 154 -4.52 15.09 7.75
C THR A 154 -6.02 14.83 7.58
N ASP A 155 -6.74 15.85 7.12
CA ASP A 155 -8.18 15.82 6.86
C ASP A 155 -8.58 15.11 5.57
N ALA A 156 -7.64 14.93 4.65
CA ALA A 156 -7.88 14.32 3.34
C ALA A 156 -7.93 12.78 3.42
N GLN A 157 -8.98 12.24 4.05
CA GLN A 157 -9.19 10.80 4.25
C GLN A 157 -9.95 10.13 3.08
N TRP A 158 -10.26 10.87 2.02
CA TRP A 158 -10.95 10.38 0.83
C TRP A 158 -10.68 11.25 -0.39
N THR A 159 -10.87 10.69 -1.59
CA THR A 159 -10.77 11.41 -2.87
C THR A 159 -11.72 10.80 -3.89
N GLY A 160 -12.42 11.60 -4.68
CA GLY A 160 -13.34 11.10 -5.72
C GLY A 160 -14.39 10.11 -5.19
N GLY A 161 -14.84 10.27 -3.94
CA GLY A 161 -15.77 9.34 -3.28
C GLY A 161 -15.15 8.03 -2.76
N ILE A 162 -13.83 7.82 -2.90
CA ILE A 162 -13.11 6.65 -2.40
C ILE A 162 -12.51 6.96 -1.03
N ALA A 163 -12.77 6.12 -0.04
CA ALA A 163 -12.13 6.21 1.26
C ALA A 163 -10.66 5.77 1.18
N LEU A 164 -9.75 6.64 1.62
CA LEU A 164 -8.33 6.32 1.82
C LEU A 164 -8.10 5.73 3.21
N GLY A 165 -8.96 6.06 4.18
CA GLY A 165 -8.86 5.61 5.57
C GLY A 165 -7.92 6.45 6.42
N GLY A 166 -7.76 6.02 7.67
CA GLY A 166 -6.96 6.69 8.69
C GLY A 166 -7.73 7.71 9.52
N THR A 167 -7.16 8.04 10.67
CA THR A 167 -7.54 9.12 11.58
C THR A 167 -6.62 10.31 11.37
N ARG A 168 -7.01 11.51 11.81
CA ARG A 168 -6.15 12.70 11.70
C ARG A 168 -4.83 12.50 12.44
N GLU A 169 -4.92 11.97 13.66
CA GLU A 169 -3.81 11.75 14.57
C GLU A 169 -2.91 10.62 14.09
N GLY A 170 -3.48 9.52 13.62
CA GLY A 170 -2.71 8.39 13.08
C GLY A 170 -2.00 8.76 11.79
N VAL A 171 -2.64 9.51 10.90
CA VAL A 171 -2.00 10.03 9.68
C VAL A 171 -0.91 11.05 10.03
N ASP A 172 -1.12 11.97 10.97
CA ASP A 172 -0.08 12.92 11.41
C ASP A 172 1.17 12.19 11.95
N ALA A 173 0.96 11.25 12.87
CA ALA A 173 2.03 10.45 13.45
C ALA A 173 2.78 9.65 12.36
N ALA A 174 2.05 9.02 11.44
CA ALA A 174 2.64 8.29 10.34
C ALA A 174 3.47 9.17 9.41
N GLN A 175 2.98 10.35 9.03
CA GLN A 175 3.72 11.26 8.14
C GLN A 175 5.03 11.74 8.77
N ARG A 176 5.00 12.15 10.05
CA ARG A 176 6.20 12.60 10.79
C ARG A 176 7.24 11.48 10.88
N ASP A 177 6.84 10.30 11.32
CA ASP A 177 7.75 9.17 11.50
C ASP A 177 8.25 8.62 10.15
N ALA A 178 7.36 8.45 9.16
CA ALA A 178 7.73 8.01 7.81
C ALA A 178 8.78 8.92 7.18
N THR A 179 8.67 10.24 7.37
CA THR A 179 9.66 11.20 6.86
C THR A 179 11.05 10.91 7.40
N VAL A 180 11.18 10.76 8.72
CA VAL A 180 12.46 10.48 9.38
C VAL A 180 13.02 9.12 8.92
N ARG A 181 12.17 8.10 8.82
CA ARG A 181 12.59 6.75 8.41
C ARG A 181 13.03 6.70 6.95
N VAL A 182 12.31 7.35 6.04
CA VAL A 182 12.69 7.43 4.63
C VAL A 182 14.04 8.12 4.48
N LEU A 183 14.24 9.29 5.10
CA LEU A 183 15.53 10.00 5.04
C LEU A 183 16.67 9.17 5.64
N THR A 184 16.40 8.46 6.75
CA THR A 184 17.39 7.58 7.38
C THR A 184 17.74 6.38 6.51
N PHE A 185 16.74 5.75 5.90
CA PHE A 185 16.93 4.64 4.97
C PHE A 185 17.72 5.06 3.74
N LEU A 186 17.29 6.14 3.06
CA LEU A 186 17.94 6.65 1.85
C LEU A 186 19.40 7.03 2.10
N ARG A 187 19.69 7.73 3.20
CA ARG A 187 21.06 8.06 3.59
C ARG A 187 21.91 6.81 3.84
N THR A 188 21.35 5.82 4.53
CA THR A 188 22.05 4.56 4.82
C THR A 188 22.41 3.81 3.54
N VAL A 189 21.46 3.64 2.63
CA VAL A 189 21.72 2.91 1.36
C VAL A 189 22.62 3.70 0.40
N ALA A 190 22.52 5.04 0.40
CA ALA A 190 23.40 5.90 -0.41
C ALA A 190 24.87 5.84 0.06
N GLU A 191 25.09 5.68 1.36
CA GLU A 191 26.42 5.56 1.96
C GLU A 191 26.94 4.11 2.03
N GLY A 192 26.20 3.14 1.48
CA GLY A 192 26.57 1.71 1.53
C GLY A 192 26.62 1.12 2.94
N ARG A 193 25.99 1.78 3.92
CA ARG A 193 25.96 1.34 5.32
C ARG A 193 24.89 0.26 5.52
N PRO A 194 25.05 -0.63 6.53
CA PRO A 194 24.01 -1.57 6.90
C PRO A 194 22.72 -0.84 7.32
N VAL A 195 21.57 -1.24 6.76
CA VAL A 195 20.27 -0.67 7.14
C VAL A 195 19.99 -1.02 8.61
N PRO A 196 19.75 -0.04 9.50
CA PRO A 196 19.50 -0.30 10.91
C PRO A 196 18.06 -0.80 11.12
N VAL A 197 17.85 -2.08 10.84
CA VAL A 197 16.51 -2.72 10.84
C VAL A 197 15.79 -2.54 12.18
N SER A 198 16.51 -2.52 13.32
CA SER A 198 15.93 -2.29 14.65
C SER A 198 15.27 -0.92 14.81
N SER A 199 15.83 0.13 14.19
CA SER A 199 15.27 1.49 14.18
C SER A 199 14.11 1.66 13.21
N LEU A 200 13.88 0.67 12.34
CA LEU A 200 12.83 0.63 11.33
C LEU A 200 11.71 -0.37 11.68
N ARG A 201 11.64 -0.83 12.94
CA ARG A 201 10.53 -1.67 13.43
C ARG A 201 9.34 -0.83 13.89
N ASP A 202 8.20 -1.50 13.99
CA ASP A 202 6.96 -0.91 14.50
C ASP A 202 7.17 -0.31 15.89
N PRO A 203 6.67 0.92 16.13
CA PRO A 203 6.84 1.63 17.40
C PRO A 203 6.21 0.90 18.60
N GLY A 204 5.35 -0.11 18.38
CA GLY A 204 4.73 -0.92 19.43
C GLY A 204 5.39 -2.29 19.70
N SER A 205 6.52 -2.60 19.08
CA SER A 205 7.18 -3.92 19.21
C SER A 205 8.20 -4.03 20.36
N SER A 206 8.37 -3.00 21.18
CA SER A 206 9.10 -3.12 22.45
C SER A 206 8.29 -3.99 23.41
N GLY A 207 8.84 -5.15 23.75
CA GLY A 207 8.16 -6.20 24.49
C GLY A 207 7.46 -5.70 25.75
N ARG A 208 6.17 -6.06 25.89
CA ARG A 208 5.55 -6.10 27.22
C ARG A 208 6.36 -7.07 28.08
N PRO A 209 6.94 -6.66 29.22
CA PRO A 209 7.44 -7.62 30.17
C PRO A 209 6.24 -8.47 30.61
N GLY A 210 6.36 -9.79 30.46
CA GLY A 210 5.34 -10.71 30.94
C GLY A 210 5.12 -10.45 32.43
N LEU A 211 3.88 -10.17 32.82
CA LEU A 211 3.47 -10.35 34.20
C LEU A 211 3.56 -11.86 34.47
N ALA A 212 4.58 -12.26 35.23
CA ALA A 212 4.54 -13.43 36.07
C ALA A 212 3.75 -13.08 37.36
#